data_AF-T1C4R6-F1
#
_entry.id   AF-T1C4R6-F1
#
_cell.length_a   1.000
_cell.length_b   1.000
_cell.length_c   1.000
_cell.angle_alpha   90.00
_cell.angle_beta   90.00
_cell.angle_gamma   90.00
#
_symmetry.space_group_name_H-M   'P 1'
#
loop_
_entity.id
_entity.type
_entity.pdbx_description
1 polymer ?
#
loop_
_entity_poly.entity_id
_entity_poly.type
_entity_poly.pdbx_seq_one_letter_code
_entity_poly.pdbx_strand_id
1 'polypeptide(L)' 'MSTPHHPRRGSIGYYPRKRAKKMQGSIRSWPEIEGNPKLQAFAGYKVGMTHV' A
#
# COMPACT_ATOMS: atom_id res chain seq x y z
N MET A 1 -3.97 -22.37 -30.03
CA MET A 1 -3.63 -21.64 -28.78
C MET A 1 -4.80 -21.86 -27.83
N SER A 2 -4.59 -22.40 -26.63
CA SER A 2 -5.69 -22.62 -25.68
C SER A 2 -6.27 -21.27 -25.25
N THR A 3 -7.56 -21.05 -25.51
CA THR A 3 -8.26 -19.84 -25.05
C THR A 3 -8.50 -19.96 -23.54
N PRO A 4 -7.97 -19.04 -22.71
CA PRO A 4 -8.23 -19.10 -21.28
C PRO A 4 -9.71 -18.82 -21.02
N HIS A 5 -10.45 -19.82 -20.53
CA HIS A 5 -11.86 -19.68 -20.13
C HIS A 5 -12.05 -18.93 -18.79
N HIS A 6 -10.98 -18.44 -18.17
CA HIS A 6 -11.05 -17.70 -16.92
C HIS A 6 -9.96 -16.62 -16.84
N PRO A 7 -10.19 -15.55 -16.04
CA PRO A 7 -9.19 -14.54 -15.76
C PRO A 7 -7.96 -15.12 -15.09
N ARG A 8 -6.80 -14.51 -15.36
CA ARG A 8 -5.55 -14.89 -14.73
C ARG A 8 -5.64 -14.74 -13.20
N ARG A 9 -5.23 -15.77 -12.46
CA ARG A 9 -5.27 -15.77 -10.99
C ARG A 9 -4.21 -14.83 -10.39
N GLY A 10 -4.65 -13.96 -9.49
CA GLY A 10 -3.83 -13.01 -8.72
C GLY A 10 -3.32 -11.80 -9.51
N SER A 11 -3.07 -10.67 -8.85
CA SER A 11 -2.52 -9.48 -9.53
C SER A 11 -1.01 -9.59 -9.78
N ILE A 12 -0.55 -9.21 -10.97
CA ILE A 12 0.88 -9.12 -11.35
C ILE A 12 1.53 -7.86 -10.79
N GLY A 13 0.76 -6.81 -10.50
CA GLY A 13 1.29 -5.53 -9.99
C GLY A 13 1.97 -5.64 -8.61
N TYR A 14 1.78 -6.76 -7.91
CA TYR A 14 2.44 -7.06 -6.63
C TYR A 14 3.62 -8.03 -6.77
N TYR A 15 4.10 -8.28 -7.98
CA TYR A 15 5.33 -9.03 -8.21
C TYR A 15 6.55 -8.09 -8.11
N PRO A 16 7.69 -8.51 -7.54
CA PRO A 16 7.97 -9.82 -6.91
C PRO A 16 7.34 -9.95 -5.51
N ARG A 17 6.77 -11.13 -5.23
CA ARG A 17 6.23 -11.49 -3.91
C ARG A 17 7.35 -11.95 -2.98
N LYS A 18 8.04 -10.99 -2.37
CA LYS A 18 9.15 -11.22 -1.44
C LYS A 18 8.93 -10.47 -0.12
N ARG A 19 9.68 -10.84 0.92
CA ARG A 19 9.67 -10.10 2.20
C ARG A 19 10.11 -8.65 1.97
N ALA A 20 9.48 -7.73 2.69
CA ALA A 20 9.88 -6.33 2.69
C ALA A 20 11.31 -6.20 3.25
N LYS A 21 12.07 -5.23 2.72
CA LYS A 21 13.45 -4.96 3.19
C LYS A 21 13.50 -4.26 4.55
N LYS A 22 12.42 -3.59 4.93
CA LYS A 22 12.28 -2.76 6.14
C LYS A 22 10.97 -3.12 6.82
N MET A 23 10.91 -2.98 8.15
CA MET A 23 9.69 -3.22 8.93
C MET A 23 8.68 -2.07 8.74
N GLN A 24 9.16 -0.84 8.66
CA GLN A 24 8.35 0.34 8.42
C GLN A 24 7.93 0.48 6.94
N GLY A 25 6.71 0.98 6.72
CA GLY A 25 6.23 1.37 5.39
C GLY A 25 6.98 2.58 4.84
N SER A 26 7.21 2.60 3.53
CA SER A 26 7.76 3.78 2.83
C SER A 26 6.67 4.46 2.04
N ILE A 27 6.54 5.77 2.21
CA ILE A 27 5.66 6.62 1.41
C ILE A 27 6.32 6.78 0.03
N ARG A 28 5.59 6.45 -1.04
CA ARG A 28 6.09 6.50 -2.43
C ARG A 28 5.67 7.76 -3.18
N SER A 29 4.65 8.44 -2.69
CA SER A 29 4.05 9.62 -3.30
C SER A 29 3.53 10.52 -2.19
N TRP A 30 3.72 11.82 -2.36
CA TRP A 30 3.25 12.85 -1.45
C TRP A 30 2.17 13.68 -2.16
N PRO A 31 1.10 14.09 -1.47
CA PRO A 31 0.13 15.01 -2.03
C PRO A 31 0.75 16.38 -2.27
N GLU A 32 0.34 17.04 -3.36
CA GLU A 32 0.58 18.47 -3.51
C GLU A 32 -0.29 19.21 -2.49
N ILE A 33 0.30 20.20 -1.81
CA ILE A 33 -0.39 20.99 -0.81
C ILE A 33 -0.28 22.47 -1.13
N GLU A 34 -1.43 23.14 -1.07
CA GLU A 34 -1.52 24.59 -1.11
C GLU A 34 -1.68 25.17 0.30
N GLY A 35 -1.35 26.45 0.45
CA GLY A 35 -1.42 27.18 1.71
C GLY A 35 -0.20 26.98 2.61
N ASN A 36 -0.43 27.09 3.93
CA ASN A 36 0.65 27.10 4.91
C ASN A 36 1.33 25.73 5.09
N PRO A 37 2.62 25.70 5.49
CA PRO A 37 3.34 24.47 5.80
C PRO A 37 2.61 23.60 6.82
N LYS A 38 2.49 22.30 6.52
CA LYS A 38 1.84 21.31 7.38
C LYS A 38 2.52 19.93 7.28
N LEU A 39 2.41 19.16 8.36
CA LEU A 39 2.82 17.75 8.37
C LEU A 39 1.91 16.95 7.43
N GLN A 40 2.51 16.16 6.55
CA GLN A 40 1.78 15.37 5.54
C GLN A 40 1.60 13.89 5.92
N ALA A 41 2.30 13.42 6.95
CA ALA A 41 2.18 12.05 7.42
C ALA A 41 2.47 11.95 8.92
N PHE A 42 1.99 10.85 9.52
CA PHE A 42 2.21 10.50 10.90
C PHE A 42 2.38 8.98 11.03
N ALA A 43 3.09 8.54 12.06
CA ALA A 43 3.29 7.12 12.37
C ALA A 43 2.47 6.72 13.59
N GLY A 44 1.93 5.50 13.60
CA GLY A 44 1.18 4.97 14.73
C GLY A 44 1.42 3.48 14.92
N TYR A 45 1.09 2.99 16.11
CA TYR A 45 1.14 1.57 16.44
C TYR A 45 -0.27 1.00 16.47
N LYS A 46 -0.48 -0.12 15.77
CA LYS A 46 -1.77 -0.82 15.78
C LYS A 46 -2.02 -1.39 17.18
N VAL A 47 -3.19 -1.08 17.75
CA VAL A 47 -3.61 -1.61 19.06
C VAL A 47 -4.61 -2.77 18.88
N GLY A 48 -5.78 -2.51 18.33
CA GLY A 48 -6.85 -3.49 18.20
C GLY A 48 -8.02 -2.99 17.35
N MET A 49 -9.17 -3.64 17.46
CA MET A 49 -10.41 -3.27 16.76
C MET A 49 -11.56 -3.27 17.77
N THR A 50 -12.51 -2.34 17.62
CA THR A 50 -13.73 -2.23 18.45
C THR A 50 -14.93 -1.85 17.57
N HIS A 51 -16.14 -2.03 18.10
CA HIS A 51 -17.33 -1.36 17.58
C HIS A 51 -17.43 0.05 18.19
N VAL A 52 -18.29 0.87 17.59
CA VAL A 52 -18.70 2.19 18.08
C VAL A 52 -20.21 2.28 18.01
#